data_AF-A0A931U414-F1
#
_entry.id   AF-A0A931U414-F1
#
_cell.length_a   1.000
_cell.length_b   1.000
_cell.length_c   1.000
_cell.angle_alpha   90.00
_cell.angle_beta   90.00
_cell.angle_gamma   90.00
#
_symmetry.space_group_name_H-M   'P 1'
#
loop_
_entity.id
_entity.type
_entity.pdbx_description
1 polymer ?
#
loop_
_entity_poly.entity_id
_entity_poly.type
_entity_poly.pdbx_seq_one_letter_code
_entity_poly.pdbx_strand_id
1 'polypeptide(L)' 'ARRLWLTHFSPALQEPERYLSLARQVFPAAEVGNDGRTVPLSFEDR' A
#
# COMPACT_ATOMS: atom_id res chain seq x y z
N ALA A 1 -1.08 -1.89 -12.62
CA ALA A 1 -0.62 -2.56 -11.38
C ALA A 1 -1.83 -3.10 -10.62
N ARG A 2 -1.72 -4.26 -9.96
CA ARG A 2 -2.84 -4.89 -9.22
C ARG A 2 -3.02 -4.36 -7.79
N ARG A 3 -1.94 -3.86 -7.16
CA ARG A 3 -1.93 -3.29 -5.80
C ARG A 3 -0.89 -2.17 -5.70
N LEU A 4 -1.05 -1.30 -4.70
CA LEU A 4 -0.09 -0.25 -4.36
C LEU A 4 0.13 -0.24 -2.85
N TRP A 5 1.38 -0.32 -2.41
CA TRP A 5 1.74 -0.21 -1.00
C TRP A 5 2.36 1.16 -0.71
N LEU A 6 1.76 1.88 0.23
CA LEU A 6 2.29 3.12 0.77
C LEU A 6 3.23 2.80 1.92
N THR A 7 4.46 3.28 1.87
CA THR A 7 5.51 2.99 2.86
C THR A 7 6.32 4.25 3.16
N HIS A 8 7.32 4.14 4.04
CA HIS A 8 8.27 5.21 4.37
C HIS A 8 7.55 6.50 4.84
N PHE A 9 6.68 6.34 5.84
CA PHE A 9 5.98 7.46 6.46
C PHE A 9 6.92 8.27 7.35
N SER A 10 6.61 9.56 7.50
CA SER A 10 7.27 10.40 8.49
C SER A 10 7.05 9.82 9.90
N PRO A 11 8.07 9.81 10.79
CA PRO A 11 7.91 9.40 12.19
C PRO A 11 6.83 10.18 12.96
N ALA A 12 6.47 11.39 12.50
CA ALA A 12 5.41 12.18 13.10
C ALA A 12 4.00 11.66 12.79
N LEU A 13 3.84 10.83 11.75
CA LEU A 13 2.56 10.27 11.32
C LEU A 13 2.35 8.92 12.01
N GLN A 14 1.69 8.94 13.15
CA GLN A 14 1.50 7.75 13.99
C GLN A 14 0.49 6.73 13.41
N GLU A 15 -0.50 7.19 12.65
CA GLU A 15 -1.60 6.35 12.14
C GLU A 15 -1.85 6.61 10.64
N PRO A 16 -0.97 6.13 9.74
CA PRO A 16 -1.10 6.34 8.29
C PRO A 16 -2.42 5.79 7.71
N GLU A 17 -3.00 4.75 8.30
CA GLU A 17 -4.25 4.12 7.87
C GLU A 17 -5.43 5.10 7.89
N ARG A 18 -5.43 6.11 8.78
CA ARG A 18 -6.47 7.14 8.84
C ARG A 18 -6.59 7.94 7.54
N TYR A 19 -5.50 8.02 6.78
CA TYR A 19 -5.41 8.78 5.53
C TYR A 19 -5.52 7.89 4.29
N LEU A 20 -5.65 6.57 4.45
CA LEU A 20 -5.70 5.62 3.34
C LEU A 20 -6.86 5.88 2.38
N SER A 21 -7.97 6.40 2.91
CA SER A 21 -9.14 6.80 2.10
C SER A 21 -8.79 7.83 1.03
N LEU A 22 -7.86 8.75 1.29
CA LEU A 22 -7.39 9.75 0.33
C LEU A 22 -6.66 9.08 -0.84
N ALA A 23 -5.76 8.14 -0.55
CA ALA A 23 -5.04 7.40 -1.59
C ALA A 23 -5.98 6.52 -2.43
N ARG A 24 -6.99 5.91 -1.78
CA ARG A 24 -7.98 5.05 -2.45
C ARG A 24 -8.90 5.81 -3.40
N GLN A 25 -9.06 7.13 -3.26
CA GLN A 25 -9.77 7.95 -4.24
C GLN A 25 -9.06 7.99 -5.60
N VAL A 26 -7.73 7.86 -5.61
CA VAL A 26 -6.91 7.87 -6.84
C VAL A 26 -6.58 6.45 -7.30
N PHE A 27 -6.25 5.56 -6.36
CA PHE A 27 -5.91 4.16 -6.64
C PHE A 27 -6.64 3.25 -5.64
N PRO A 28 -7.80 2.67 -6.01
CA PRO A 28 -8.65 1.92 -5.07
C PRO A 28 -7.97 0.74 -4.37
N ALA A 29 -7.00 0.11 -5.01
CA ALA A 29 -6.22 -1.00 -4.44
C ALA A 29 -4.97 -0.54 -3.67
N ALA A 30 -4.99 0.67 -3.12
CA ALA A 30 -3.95 1.19 -2.24
C ALA A 30 -4.08 0.61 -0.82
N GLU A 31 -2.93 0.30 -0.23
CA GLU A 31 -2.80 -0.33 1.08
C GLU A 31 -1.61 0.30 1.82
N VAL A 32 -1.68 0.39 3.15
CA VAL A 32 -0.52 0.79 3.97
C VAL A 32 0.42 -0.40 4.12
N GLY A 33 1.71 -0.20 3.88
CA GLY A 33 2.76 -1.19 4.12
C GLY A 33 3.09 -1.30 5.60
N ASN A 34 3.34 -2.52 6.05
CA ASN A 34 3.75 -2.84 7.40
C ASN A 34 5.03 -3.69 7.38
N ASP A 35 5.76 -3.72 8.49
CA ASP A 35 7.01 -4.47 8.59
C ASP A 35 6.80 -5.95 8.32
N GLY A 36 7.73 -6.55 7.57
CA GLY A 36 7.69 -7.97 7.20
C GLY A 36 6.59 -8.35 6.20
N ARG A 37 5.91 -7.38 5.58
CA ARG A 37 4.86 -7.66 4.60
C ARG A 37 5.43 -8.31 3.34
N THR A 38 4.83 -9.43 2.94
CA THR A 38 5.15 -10.14 1.71
C THR A 38 3.89 -10.43 0.90
N VAL A 39 4.03 -10.56 -0.42
CA VAL A 39 2.95 -10.99 -1.31
C VAL A 39 3.51 -11.82 -2.46
N PRO A 40 2.88 -12.95 -2.83
CA PRO A 40 3.26 -13.67 -4.03
C PRO A 40 2.87 -12.87 -5.28
N LEU A 41 3.76 -12.82 -6.26
CA LEU A 41 3.50 -12.24 -7.58
C LEU A 41 3.32 -13.37 -8.59
N SER A 42 2.15 -13.42 -9.21
CA SER A 42 1.88 -14.33 -10.33
C SER A 42 2.18 -13.61 -11.65
N PHE A 43 3.05 -14.22 -12.45
CA PHE A 43 3.37 -13.78 -13.81
C PHE A 43 2.65 -14.71 -14.79
N GLU A 44 2.16 -14.16 -15.90
CA GLU A 44 1.63 -14.98 -17.00
C GLU A 44 2.82 -15.56 -17.78
N ASP A 45 2.79 -16.86 -18.05
CA ASP A 45 3.73 -17.51 -18.97
C ASP A 45 3.44 -16.97 -20.38
N ARG A 46 4.45 -16.35 -21.01
CA ARG A 46 4.31 -15.73 -22.34
C ARG A 46 4.37 -16.75 -23.46
#